data_AF-A0A928I666-F1
#
_entry.id   AF-A0A928I666-F1
#
_cell.length_a   1.000
_cell.length_b   1.000
_cell.length_c   1.000
_cell.angle_alpha   90.00
_cell.angle_beta   90.00
_cell.angle_gamma   90.00
#
_symmetry.space_group_name_H-M   'P 1'
#
loop_
_entity.id
_entity.type
_entity.pdbx_description
1 polymer ?
#
loop_
_entity_poly.entity_id
_entity_poly.type
_entity_poly.pdbx_seq_one_letter_code
_entity_poly.pdbx_strand_id
1 'polypeptide(L)' 'METYTEFLIFCKNIRTLRTSHGLSEREMAKTLRVSVKTLTQLENGILPPHVSASIILHLSKKFGIPPKDLFILL' A
#
# COMPACT_ATOMS: atom_id res chain seq x y z
N MET A 1 -0.40 20.81 0.59
CA MET A 1 -1.56 20.29 -0.17
C MET A 1 -1.16 19.15 -1.09
N GLU A 2 -0.04 19.25 -1.83
CA GLU A 2 0.45 18.18 -2.72
C GLU A 2 0.79 16.86 -2.01
N THR A 3 1.51 16.90 -0.88
CA THR A 3 1.89 15.72 -0.10
C THR A 3 0.71 14.90 0.44
N TYR A 4 -0.44 15.54 0.68
CA TYR A 4 -1.65 14.84 1.10
C TYR A 4 -2.26 14.04 -0.06
N THR A 5 -2.18 14.58 -1.28
CA THR A 5 -2.63 13.92 -2.51
C THR A 5 -1.79 12.68 -2.82
N GLU A 6 -0.46 12.78 -2.77
CA GLU A 6 0.46 11.66 -3.01
C GLU A 6 0.23 10.51 -2.03
N PHE A 7 0.00 10.83 -0.76
CA PHE A 7 -0.30 9.83 0.26
C PHE A 7 -1.64 9.11 -0.02
N LEU A 8 -2.69 9.84 -0.38
CA LEU A 8 -3.97 9.21 -0.74
C LEU A 8 -3.88 8.36 -2.00
N ILE A 9 -3.09 8.78 -2.99
CA ILE A 9 -2.79 7.99 -4.18
C ILE A 9 -2.09 6.69 -3.78
N PHE A 10 -1.06 6.76 -2.93
CA PHE A 10 -0.37 5.58 -2.42
C PHE A 10 -1.33 4.59 -1.74
N CYS A 11 -2.20 5.08 -0.85
CA CYS A 11 -3.21 4.27 -0.18
C CYS A 11 -4.18 3.59 -1.18
N LYS A 12 -4.65 4.33 -2.19
CA LYS A 12 -5.49 3.79 -3.27
C LYS A 12 -4.75 2.73 -4.07
N ASN A 13 -3.48 2.98 -4.40
CA ASN A 13 -2.65 2.06 -5.17
C ASN A 13 -2.43 0.73 -4.46
N ILE A 14 -2.29 0.70 -3.12
CA ILE A 14 -2.24 -0.55 -2.35
C ILE A 14 -3.47 -1.41 -2.66
N ARG A 15 -4.67 -0.81 -2.60
CA ARG A 15 -5.93 -1.50 -2.90
C ARG A 15 -5.97 -1.95 -4.36
N THR A 16 -5.64 -1.06 -5.30
CA THR A 16 -5.61 -1.37 -6.74
C THR A 16 -4.71 -2.55 -7.03
N LEU A 17 -3.47 -2.55 -6.51
CA LEU A 17 -2.50 -3.63 -6.70
C LEU A 17 -3.02 -4.95 -6.11
N ARG A 18 -3.59 -4.91 -4.90
CA ARG A 18 -4.18 -6.10 -4.28
C ARG A 18 -5.31 -6.68 -5.13
N THR A 19 -6.29 -5.86 -5.52
CA THR A 19 -7.48 -6.36 -6.22
C THR A 19 -7.20 -6.77 -7.66
N SER A 20 -6.36 -6.02 -8.38
CA SER A 20 -5.99 -6.34 -9.77
C SER A 20 -5.21 -7.65 -9.89
N HIS A 21 -4.47 -8.02 -8.85
CA HIS A 21 -3.73 -9.29 -8.80
C HIS A 21 -4.51 -10.42 -8.11
N GLY A 22 -5.79 -10.22 -7.80
CA GLY A 22 -6.65 -11.24 -7.18
C GLY A 22 -6.23 -11.66 -5.77
N LEU A 23 -5.48 -10.82 -5.04
CA LEU A 23 -5.00 -11.12 -3.71
C LEU A 23 -6.09 -10.87 -2.64
N SER A 24 -6.26 -11.83 -1.74
CA SER A 24 -7.03 -11.60 -0.52
C SER A 24 -6.32 -10.59 0.40
N GLU A 25 -7.08 -9.97 1.30
CA GLU A 25 -6.51 -9.08 2.32
C GLU A 25 -5.44 -9.77 3.17
N ARG A 26 -5.64 -11.07 3.47
CA ARG A 26 -4.68 -11.86 4.25
C ARG A 26 -3.37 -12.09 3.51
N GLU A 27 -3.43 -12.39 2.22
CA GLU A 27 -2.23 -12.58 1.38
C GLU A 27 -1.45 -11.27 1.21
N MET A 28 -2.17 -10.17 0.98
CA MET A 28 -1.55 -8.86 0.88
C MET A 28 -0.94 -8.41 2.21
N ALA A 29 -1.67 -8.55 3.32
CA ALA A 29 -1.16 -8.20 4.65
C ALA A 29 0.10 -9.01 5.00
N LYS A 30 0.12 -10.31 4.68
CA LYS A 30 1.31 -11.15 4.82
C LYS A 30 2.47 -10.65 3.97
N THR A 31 2.21 -10.22 2.73
CA THR A 31 3.22 -9.65 1.83
C THR A 31 3.83 -8.37 2.41
N LEU A 32 3.00 -7.48 2.95
CA LEU A 32 3.43 -6.22 3.54
C LEU A 32 3.99 -6.37 4.96
N ARG A 33 3.84 -7.55 5.57
CA ARG A 33 4.21 -7.86 6.97
C ARG A 33 3.47 -6.98 7.97
N VAL A 34 2.18 -6.78 7.73
CA VAL A 34 1.27 -6.03 8.59
C VAL A 34 0.05 -6.87 8.96
N SER A 35 -0.71 -6.43 9.95
CA SER A 35 -2.01 -7.05 10.24
C SER A 35 -3.02 -6.75 9.13
N VAL A 36 -4.04 -7.60 8.96
CA VAL A 36 -5.17 -7.31 8.04
C VAL A 36 -5.84 -5.99 8.41
N LYS A 37 -6.02 -5.70 9.71
CA LYS A 37 -6.55 -4.42 10.19
C LYS A 37 -5.71 -3.23 9.71
N THR A 38 -4.39 -3.34 9.78
CA THR A 38 -3.47 -2.30 9.32
C THR A 38 -3.55 -2.13 7.81
N LEU A 39 -3.64 -3.22 7.04
CA LEU A 39 -3.89 -3.15 5.60
C LEU A 39 -5.20 -2.41 5.30
N THR A 40 -6.30 -2.77 5.97
CA THR A 40 -7.61 -2.11 5.79
C THR A 40 -7.54 -0.62 6.12
N GLN A 41 -6.80 -0.21 7.15
CA GLN A 41 -6.58 1.21 7.45
C GLN A 41 -5.83 1.91 6.31
N LEU A 42 -4.73 1.32 5.83
CA LEU A 42 -3.94 1.85 4.72
C LEU A 42 -4.79 2.00 3.45
N GLU A 43 -5.57 0.99 3.06
CA GLU A 43 -6.42 1.05 1.88
C GLU A 43 -7.56 2.07 1.98
N ASN A 44 -7.88 2.53 3.18
CA ASN A 44 -8.86 3.59 3.45
C ASN A 44 -8.20 4.97 3.68
N GLY A 45 -6.91 5.12 3.38
CA GLY A 45 -6.23 6.42 3.50
C GLY A 45 -5.81 6.78 4.93
N ILE A 46 -5.70 5.79 5.83
CA ILE A 46 -5.29 6.00 7.22
C ILE A 46 -3.89 5.40 7.40
N LEU A 47 -2.94 6.18 7.91
CA LEU A 47 -1.60 5.69 8.28
C LEU A 47 -1.51 5.47 9.79
N PRO A 48 -1.53 4.22 10.28
CA PRO A 48 -1.31 3.95 11.69
C PRO A 48 0.13 4.29 12.11
N PRO A 49 0.35 4.76 13.35
CA PRO A 49 1.66 5.25 13.80
C PRO A 49 2.74 4.17 13.85
N HIS A 50 2.36 2.89 13.94
CA HIS A 50 3.25 1.75 13.98
C HIS A 50 3.61 1.18 12.60
N VAL A 51 3.11 1.77 11.51
CA VAL A 51 3.43 1.30 10.16
C VAL A 51 4.85 1.75 9.77
N SER A 52 5.68 0.76 9.44
CA SER A 52 7.03 0.99 8.93
C SER A 52 7.00 1.38 7.45
N ALA A 53 7.89 2.29 7.03
CA ALA A 53 8.13 2.62 5.62
C ALA A 53 8.58 1.41 4.78
N SER A 54 9.00 0.29 5.40
CA SER A 54 9.33 -0.96 4.71
C SER A 54 8.19 -1.51 3.84
N ILE A 55 6.92 -1.14 4.10
CA ILE A 55 5.80 -1.51 3.23
C ILE A 55 6.00 -1.05 1.78
N ILE A 56 6.66 0.09 1.57
CA ILE A 56 6.95 0.66 0.25
C ILE A 56 7.91 -0.27 -0.50
N LEU A 57 8.94 -0.77 0.19
CA LEU A 57 9.92 -1.71 -0.36
C LEU A 57 9.28 -3.09 -0.62
N HIS A 58 8.37 -3.55 0.24
CA HIS A 58 7.64 -4.80 0.04
C HIS A 58 6.73 -4.72 -1.19
N LEU A 59 6.00 -3.61 -1.38
CA LEU A 59 5.18 -3.35 -2.58
C LEU A 59 6.06 -3.32 -3.83
N SER A 60 7.12 -2.53 -3.79
CA SER A 60 8.05 -2.38 -4.91
C SER A 60 8.62 -3.73 -5.35
N LYS A 61 9.09 -4.55 -4.39
CA LYS A 61 9.61 -5.89 -4.67
C LYS A 61 8.54 -6.86 -5.18
N LYS A 62 7.32 -6.81 -4.63
CA LYS A 62 6.24 -7.74 -5.01
C LYS A 62 5.73 -7.48 -6.42
N PHE A 63 5.58 -6.22 -6.80
CA PHE A 63 4.92 -5.81 -8.04
C PHE A 63 5.89 -5.31 -9.11
N GLY A 64 7.19 -5.21 -8.81
CA GLY A 64 8.20 -4.72 -9.75
C GLY A 64 8.07 -3.22 -10.06
N ILE A 65 7.45 -2.46 -9.16
CA ILE A 65 7.16 -1.03 -9.34
C ILE A 65 8.21 -0.21 -8.58
N PRO A 66 8.88 0.78 -9.21
CA PRO A 66 9.78 1.69 -8.50
C PRO A 66 9.05 2.42 -7.35
N PRO A 67 9.69 2.62 -6.17
CA PRO A 67 9.03 3.24 -5.02
C PRO A 67 8.33 4.57 -5.31
N LYS A 68 8.94 5.43 -6.15
CA LYS A 68 8.36 6.71 -6.56
C LYS A 68 7.02 6.54 -7.31
N ASP A 69 6.86 5.46 -8.06
CA ASP A 69 5.69 5.23 -8.91
C ASP A 69 4.52 4.70 -8.09
N LEU A 70 4.74 4.32 -6.83
CA LEU A 70 3.66 3.98 -5.89
C LEU A 70 2.86 5.21 -5.43
N PHE A 71 3.36 6.43 -5.65
CA PHE A 71 2.74 7.70 -5.24
C PHE A 71 2.09 8.47 -6.39
N ILE A 72 2.12 7.92 -7.61
CA ILE A 72 1.39 8.40 -8.79
C ILE A 72 0.27 7.42 -9.14
N LEU A 73 -0.77 7.85 -9.85
CA LEU A 73 -1.88 6.96 -10.20
C LEU A 73 -1.41 5.77 -11.05
N LEU A 74 -1.67 4.55 -10.56
CA LEU A 74 -1.48 3.28 -11.25
C LEU A 74 -2.76 2.80 -11.94
#